data_AF-A0A0Q4RKN8-F1
#
_entry.id   AF-A0A0Q4RKN8-F1
#
_cell.length_a   1.000
_cell.length_b   1.000
_cell.length_c   1.000
_cell.angle_alpha   90.00
_cell.angle_beta   90.00
_cell.angle_gamma   90.00
#
_symmetry.space_group_name_H-M   'P 1'
#
loop_
_entity.id
_entity.type
_entity.pdbx_description
1 polymer ?
#
loop_
_entity_poly.entity_id
_entity_poly.type
_entity_poly.pdbx_seq_one_letter_code
_entity_poly.pdbx_strand_id
1 'polypeptide(L)'
;MKTGILPTRTTRKGELRAAEKLWSEDVWLLASPLGGDASLDEHVQWLWDTIAPHQDYFREVILQSTSTDIVLGCFSESPYPYFTVKNEPLRLLMNLGVGVSFNFTCV
;
A
#
# COMPACT_ATOMS: atom_id res chain seq x y z
N MET A 1 -12.45 14.57 10.15
CA MET A 1 -12.21 13.51 9.14
C MET A 1 -11.74 14.21 7.87
N LYS A 2 -10.43 14.23 7.57
CA LYS A 2 -9.87 15.17 6.58
C LYS A 2 -9.91 14.69 5.11
N THR A 3 -10.01 13.39 4.83
CA THR A 3 -10.00 12.86 3.44
C THR A 3 -11.32 12.25 2.97
N GLY A 4 -12.18 11.78 3.88
CA GLY A 4 -13.41 11.06 3.51
C GLY A 4 -13.19 9.63 2.98
N ILE A 5 -11.92 9.19 2.86
CA ILE A 5 -11.57 7.82 2.47
C ILE A 5 -11.96 6.87 3.61
N LEU A 6 -12.73 5.85 3.29
CA LEU A 6 -13.15 4.82 4.24
C LEU A 6 -12.21 3.60 4.16
N PRO A 7 -11.87 2.98 5.30
CA PRO A 7 -11.11 1.75 5.30
C PRO A 7 -11.93 0.63 4.67
N THR A 8 -11.26 -0.27 3.96
CA THR A 8 -11.82 -1.59 3.67
C THR A 8 -11.86 -2.43 4.94
N ARG A 9 -10.86 -2.27 5.82
CA ARG A 9 -10.79 -2.97 7.10
C ARG A 9 -10.02 -2.13 8.12
N THR A 10 -10.44 -2.22 9.38
CA THR A 10 -9.65 -1.77 10.52
C THR A 10 -9.38 -2.96 11.42
N THR A 11 -8.19 -3.03 11.99
CA THR A 11 -7.85 -4.00 13.03
C THR A 11 -7.24 -3.29 14.22
N ARG A 12 -7.47 -3.81 15.42
CA ARG A 12 -6.89 -3.27 16.65
C ARG A 12 -5.70 -4.10 17.11
N LYS A 13 -4.80 -3.47 17.84
CA LYS A 13 -3.71 -4.14 18.55
C LYS A 13 -4.26 -5.28 19.40
N GLY A 14 -3.63 -6.45 19.30
CA GLY A 14 -4.04 -7.66 20.01
C GLY A 14 -5.11 -8.50 19.31
N GLU A 15 -5.70 -8.03 18.20
CA GLU A 15 -6.59 -8.88 17.38
C GLU A 15 -5.78 -9.94 16.61
N LEU A 16 -6.44 -11.06 16.31
CA LEU A 16 -5.83 -12.17 15.59
C LEU A 16 -5.50 -11.80 14.13
N ARG A 17 -4.23 -12.02 13.77
CA ARG A 17 -3.68 -12.01 12.42
C ARG A 17 -3.52 -13.45 11.92
N ALA A 18 -3.15 -13.64 10.66
CA ALA A 18 -2.82 -14.94 10.10
C ALA A 18 -1.70 -15.67 10.87
N ALA A 19 -1.74 -17.01 10.81
CA ALA A 19 -0.75 -17.91 11.43
C ALA A 19 -0.56 -17.67 12.94
N GLU A 20 -1.65 -17.53 13.68
CA GLU A 20 -1.69 -17.37 15.15
C GLU A 20 -0.95 -16.13 15.68
N LYS A 21 -0.52 -15.23 14.81
CA LYS A 21 0.10 -13.95 15.20
C LYS A 21 -0.97 -12.96 15.62
N LEU A 22 -0.63 -12.01 16.48
CA LEU A 22 -1.50 -10.87 16.82
C LEU A 22 -0.99 -9.60 16.13
N TRP A 23 -1.89 -8.67 15.85
CA TRP A 23 -1.49 -7.32 15.42
C TRP A 23 -0.75 -6.61 16.56
N SER A 24 0.43 -6.05 16.25
CA SER A 24 1.25 -5.30 17.20
C SER A 24 0.81 -3.84 17.37
N GLU A 25 0.07 -3.34 16.40
CA GLU A 25 -0.35 -1.95 16.22
C GLU A 25 -1.84 -1.92 15.82
N ASP A 26 -2.51 -0.78 16.00
CA ASP A 26 -3.78 -0.52 15.33
C ASP A 26 -3.51 -0.29 13.84
N VAL A 27 -4.31 -0.91 12.97
CA VAL A 27 -4.09 -0.83 11.52
C VAL A 27 -5.37 -0.41 10.81
N TRP A 28 -5.21 0.56 9.91
CA TRP A 28 -6.23 0.99 8.97
C TRP A 28 -5.81 0.52 7.58
N LEU A 29 -6.62 -0.33 6.96
CA LEU A 29 -6.34 -0.96 5.67
C LEU A 29 -7.30 -0.47 4.60
N LEU A 30 -6.74 -0.14 3.45
CA LEU A 30 -7.46 0.21 2.24
C LEU A 30 -7.03 -0.76 1.14
N ALA A 31 -7.97 -1.55 0.64
CA ALA A 31 -7.78 -2.43 -0.49
C ALA A 31 -8.39 -1.80 -1.74
N SER A 32 -7.72 -1.97 -2.87
CA SER A 32 -8.25 -1.61 -4.17
C SER A 32 -9.49 -2.44 -4.51
N PRO A 33 -10.49 -1.86 -5.19
CA PRO A 33 -11.70 -2.56 -5.58
C PRO A 33 -11.54 -3.36 -6.88
N LEU A 34 -10.36 -3.32 -7.53
CA LEU A 34 -10.15 -3.84 -8.88
C LEU A 34 -10.07 -5.37 -8.97
N GLY A 35 -9.96 -6.07 -7.85
CA GLY A 35 -9.83 -7.53 -7.81
C GLY A 35 -8.42 -8.03 -8.17
N GLY A 36 -8.24 -9.35 -8.11
CA GLY A 36 -6.93 -9.99 -8.28
C GLY A 36 -6.42 -10.07 -9.73
N ASP A 37 -7.32 -10.01 -10.71
CA ASP A 37 -6.97 -10.13 -12.13
C ASP A 37 -6.45 -8.80 -12.73
N ALA A 38 -6.68 -7.69 -12.04
CA ALA A 38 -6.16 -6.38 -12.44
C ALA A 38 -4.64 -6.34 -12.25
N SER A 39 -3.97 -5.67 -13.19
CA SER A 39 -2.52 -5.53 -13.19
C SER A 39 -2.03 -4.67 -12.02
N LEU A 40 -0.78 -4.87 -11.61
CA LEU A 40 -0.14 -4.06 -10.57
C LEU A 40 -0.17 -2.55 -10.93
N ASP A 41 0.01 -2.21 -12.21
CA ASP A 41 -0.09 -0.83 -12.69
C ASP A 41 -1.47 -0.21 -12.40
N GLU A 42 -2.56 -0.95 -12.64
CA GLU A 42 -3.92 -0.47 -12.39
C GLU A 42 -4.17 -0.27 -10.89
N HIS A 43 -3.65 -1.17 -10.04
CA HIS A 43 -3.72 -1.01 -8.59
C HIS A 43 -2.95 0.21 -8.08
N VAL A 44 -1.74 0.45 -8.61
CA VAL A 44 -0.92 1.62 -8.26
C VAL A 44 -1.59 2.91 -8.74
N GLN A 45 -2.15 2.92 -9.96
CA GLN A 45 -2.88 4.06 -10.48
C GLN A 45 -4.13 4.37 -9.64
N TRP A 46 -4.91 3.35 -9.28
CA TRP A 46 -6.07 3.52 -8.42
C TRP A 46 -5.70 4.09 -7.06
N LEU A 47 -4.62 3.60 -6.44
CA LEU A 47 -4.14 4.11 -5.16
C LEU A 47 -3.81 5.60 -5.30
N TRP A 48 -3.11 5.98 -6.37
CA TRP A 48 -2.81 7.37 -6.65
C TRP A 48 -4.07 8.21 -6.81
N ASP A 49 -5.01 7.81 -7.66
CA ASP A 49 -6.25 8.57 -7.91
C ASP A 49 -7.08 8.75 -6.63
N THR A 50 -6.98 7.80 -5.69
CA THR A 50 -7.64 7.85 -4.39
C THR A 50 -6.97 8.84 -3.43
N ILE A 51 -5.63 8.90 -3.40
CA ILE A 51 -4.89 9.74 -2.45
C ILE A 51 -4.54 11.13 -3.01
N ALA A 52 -4.47 11.28 -4.33
CA ALA A 52 -4.03 12.50 -5.02
C ALA A 52 -4.85 13.75 -4.66
N PRO A 53 -6.19 13.68 -4.51
CA PRO A 53 -6.98 14.83 -4.06
C PRO A 53 -6.67 15.28 -2.61
N HIS A 54 -5.96 14.45 -1.85
CA HIS A 54 -5.69 14.62 -0.42
C HIS A 54 -4.18 14.61 -0.11
N GLN A 55 -3.33 14.94 -1.10
CA GLN A 55 -1.87 14.86 -0.97
C GLN A 55 -1.33 15.60 0.25
N ASP A 56 -1.86 16.80 0.56
CA ASP A 56 -1.35 17.59 1.68
C ASP A 56 -1.60 16.90 3.03
N TYR A 57 -2.76 16.24 3.17
CA TYR A 57 -3.03 15.42 4.36
C TYR A 57 -2.03 14.26 4.47
N PHE A 58 -1.80 13.53 3.38
CA PHE A 58 -0.86 12.40 3.41
C PHE A 58 0.58 12.87 3.63
N ARG A 59 1.00 14.02 3.08
CA ARG A 59 2.29 14.65 3.38
C ARG A 59 2.42 15.02 4.86
N GLU A 60 1.39 15.60 5.47
CA GLU A 60 1.36 15.86 6.92
C GLU A 60 1.54 14.58 7.74
N VAL A 61 0.83 13.50 7.36
CA VAL A 61 0.95 12.20 8.03
C VAL A 61 2.36 11.62 7.88
N ILE A 62 2.93 11.66 6.67
CA ILE A 62 4.30 11.17 6.40
C ILE A 62 5.32 11.92 7.28
N LEU A 63 5.22 13.25 7.38
CA LEU A 63 6.13 14.07 8.19
C LEU A 63 6.06 13.76 9.70
N GLN A 64 4.92 13.25 10.18
CA GLN A 64 4.72 12.85 11.58
C GLN A 64 5.05 11.37 11.83
N SER A 65 5.29 10.59 10.78
CA SER A 65 5.54 9.15 10.88
C SER A 65 7.02 8.87 11.12
N THR A 66 7.32 7.82 11.90
CA THR A 66 8.70 7.38 12.13
C THR A 66 9.33 6.74 10.89
N SER A 67 8.50 6.12 10.03
CA SER A 67 8.89 5.63 8.72
C SER A 67 7.69 5.68 7.77
N THR A 68 7.95 5.73 6.48
CA THR A 68 6.92 5.54 5.45
C THR A 68 7.55 4.89 4.24
N ASP A 69 6.91 3.84 3.75
CA ASP A 69 7.42 3.01 2.67
C ASP A 69 6.29 2.67 1.70
N ILE A 70 6.59 2.70 0.40
CA ILE A 70 5.75 2.06 -0.61
C ILE A 70 6.35 0.68 -0.87
N VAL A 71 5.62 -0.37 -0.50
CA VAL A 71 6.08 -1.74 -0.71
C VAL A 71 5.33 -2.35 -1.89
N LEU A 72 6.07 -2.68 -2.95
CA LEU A 72 5.56 -3.46 -4.06
C LEU A 72 5.81 -4.93 -3.79
N GLY A 73 4.73 -5.65 -3.50
CA GLY A 73 4.76 -7.07 -3.13
C GLY A 73 4.40 -7.97 -4.31
N CYS A 74 5.15 -9.06 -4.48
CA CYS A 74 4.77 -10.14 -5.39
C CYS A 74 4.77 -11.47 -4.65
N PHE A 75 3.65 -12.19 -4.77
CA PHE A 75 3.51 -13.58 -4.35
C PHE A 75 3.52 -14.44 -5.61
N SER A 76 4.50 -15.33 -5.73
CA SER A 76 4.70 -16.11 -6.95
C SER A 76 5.18 -17.51 -6.64
N GLU A 77 4.73 -18.47 -7.44
CA GLU A 77 5.28 -19.83 -7.50
C GLU A 77 6.57 -19.89 -8.35
N SER A 78 6.94 -18.78 -9.02
CA SER A 78 8.20 -18.70 -9.76
C SER A 78 9.38 -18.63 -8.78
N PRO A 79 10.45 -19.41 -8.99
CA PRO A 79 11.69 -19.29 -8.21
C PRO A 79 12.40 -17.95 -8.46
N TYR A 80 12.05 -17.25 -9.54
CA TYR A 80 12.57 -15.94 -9.91
C TYR A 80 11.40 -15.01 -10.19
N PRO A 81 10.71 -14.51 -9.15
CA PRO A 81 9.58 -13.60 -9.35
C PRO A 81 10.08 -12.29 -9.94
N TYR A 82 9.40 -11.84 -10.98
CA TYR A 82 9.63 -10.56 -11.60
C TYR A 82 8.29 -9.90 -11.85
N PHE A 83 8.21 -8.62 -11.54
CA PHE A 83 7.09 -7.78 -11.94
C PHE A 83 7.62 -6.47 -12.50
N THR A 84 6.80 -5.84 -13.32
CA THR A 84 7.05 -4.50 -13.82
C THR A 84 6.01 -3.56 -13.27
N VAL A 85 6.43 -2.31 -13.06
CA VAL A 85 5.51 -1.19 -12.83
C VAL A 85 5.94 -0.08 -13.77
N LYS A 86 4.97 0.55 -14.43
CA LYS A 86 5.21 1.68 -15.32
C LYS A 86 5.77 2.87 -14.55
N ASN A 87 6.56 3.69 -15.24
CA ASN A 87 7.20 4.85 -14.66
C ASN A 87 6.20 5.90 -14.17
N GLU A 88 5.06 6.07 -14.86
CA GLU A 88 4.11 7.14 -14.57
C GLU A 88 3.43 6.98 -13.20
N PRO A 89 2.78 5.83 -12.87
CA PRO A 89 2.21 5.62 -11.53
C PRO A 89 3.25 5.70 -10.41
N LEU A 90 4.46 5.18 -10.64
CA LEU A 90 5.57 5.26 -9.68
C LEU A 90 6.02 6.69 -9.42
N ARG A 91 6.22 7.49 -10.48
CA ARG A 91 6.63 8.89 -10.36
C ARG A 91 5.61 9.70 -9.56
N LEU A 92 4.33 9.43 -9.76
CA LEU A 92 3.25 10.08 -9.04
C LEU A 92 3.33 9.78 -7.54
N LEU A 93 3.54 8.53 -7.16
CA LEU A 93 3.75 8.15 -5.76
C LEU A 93 5.03 8.76 -5.16
N MET A 94 6.12 8.80 -5.91
CA MET A 94 7.38 9.41 -5.46
C MET A 94 7.25 10.92 -5.14
N ASN A 95 6.25 11.62 -5.71
CA ASN A 95 5.99 13.02 -5.38
C ASN A 95 5.53 13.24 -3.92
N LEU A 96 5.24 12.17 -3.18
CA LEU A 96 4.98 12.21 -1.73
C LEU A 96 6.27 12.17 -0.89
N GLY A 97 7.44 12.02 -1.52
CA GLY A 97 8.73 11.95 -0.82
C GLY A 97 8.97 10.61 -0.11
N VAL A 98 8.32 9.55 -0.57
CA VAL A 98 8.35 8.21 0.04
C VAL A 98 9.27 7.29 -0.75
N GLY A 99 10.08 6.50 -0.04
CA GLY A 99 10.93 5.47 -0.65
C GLY A 99 10.12 4.30 -1.20
N VAL A 100 10.61 3.65 -2.26
CA VAL A 100 10.02 2.44 -2.82
C VAL A 100 10.86 1.23 -2.40
N SER A 101 10.19 0.26 -1.81
CA SER A 101 10.74 -1.02 -1.37
C SER A 101 10.09 -2.15 -2.15
N PHE A 102 10.85 -3.22 -2.37
CA PHE A 102 10.39 -4.40 -3.11
C PHE A 102 10.37 -5.59 -2.16
N ASN A 103 9.23 -6.27 -2.08
CA ASN A 103 9.10 -7.49 -1.29
C ASN A 103 8.70 -8.65 -2.20
N PHE A 104 9.54 -9.68 -2.21
CA PHE A 104 9.31 -10.91 -2.96
C PHE A 104 9.10 -12.04 -1.97
N THR A 105 7.96 -12.71 -2.08
CA THR A 105 7.69 -13.94 -1.35
C THR A 105 7.50 -15.05 -2.37
N CYS A 106 8.49 -15.92 -2.47
CA CYS A 106 8.35 -17.19 -3.19
C CYS A 106 7.67 -18.20 -2.27
N VAL A 107 6.71 -18.94 -2.81
CA VAL A 107 6.05 -20.07 -2.13
C VAL A 107 6.57 -21.40 -2.64
#